data_AF-A0A7W6E5B6-F1
#
_entry.id   AF-A0A7W6E5B6-F1
#
_cell.length_a   1.000
_cell.length_b   1.000
_cell.length_c   1.000
_cell.angle_alpha   90.00
_cell.angle_beta   90.00
_cell.angle_gamma   90.00
#
_symmetry.space_group_name_H-M   'P 1'
#
loop_
_entity.id
_entity.type
_entity.pdbx_description
1 polymer ?
#
loop_
_entity_poly.entity_id
_entity_poly.type
_entity_poly.pdbx_seq_one_letter_code
_entity_poly.pdbx_strand_id
1 'polypeptide(L)'
;MDIRAIYELKRQGFLIGYTQNPERFDDALAFAYENRLAPVFHEVILRETHGEDPFKDAYAVSAEFMNEVLDYIDERWRDKKFDELGFYDLESHFGGHHAKRIELIHTIEYARITGRFDDDLYNAVESNAPSEANSIDSTFSANDVNFN
;
A
#
# COMPACT_ATOMS: atom_id res chain seq x y z
N MET A 1 19.97 -7.80 18.26
CA MET A 1 18.62 -8.29 17.91
C MET A 1 18.38 -7.87 16.47
N ASP A 2 17.96 -8.79 15.60
CA ASP A 2 17.76 -8.51 14.17
C ASP A 2 16.63 -7.48 13.99
N ILE A 3 16.88 -6.44 13.20
CA ILE A 3 15.90 -5.36 12.93
C ILE A 3 14.61 -5.91 12.30
N ARG A 4 14.72 -6.97 11.51
CA ARG A 4 13.56 -7.67 10.93
C ARG A 4 12.75 -8.38 12.00
N ALA A 5 13.40 -9.01 12.98
CA ALA A 5 12.71 -9.63 14.09
C ALA A 5 11.99 -8.59 14.97
N ILE A 6 12.60 -7.42 15.18
CA ILE A 6 11.96 -6.30 15.90
C ILE A 6 10.74 -5.80 15.14
N TYR A 7 10.86 -5.63 13.82
CA TYR A 7 9.74 -5.24 12.96
C TYR A 7 8.58 -6.25 13.04
N GLU A 8 8.87 -7.54 12.93
CA GLU A 8 7.84 -8.58 13.02
C GLU A 8 7.13 -8.59 14.38
N LEU A 9 7.84 -8.32 15.49
CA LEU A 9 7.22 -8.16 16.80
C LEU A 9 6.30 -6.93 16.86
N LYS A 10 6.73 -5.78 16.30
CA LYS A 10 5.90 -4.58 16.17
C LYS A 10 4.64 -4.87 15.37
N ARG A 11 4.80 -5.49 14.19
CA ARG A 11 3.74 -5.88 13.25
C ARG A 11 2.72 -6.80 13.93
N GLN A 12 3.18 -7.90 14.54
CA GLN A 12 2.30 -8.85 15.24
C GLN A 12 1.58 -8.20 16.41
N GLY A 13 2.27 -7.39 17.22
CA GLY A 13 1.66 -6.68 18.34
C GLY A 13 0.53 -5.74 17.89
N PHE A 14 0.75 -5.00 16.80
CA PHE A 14 -0.26 -4.13 16.21
C PHE A 14 -1.47 -4.94 15.71
N LEU A 15 -1.24 -5.99 14.91
CA LEU A 15 -2.32 -6.78 14.31
C LEU A 15 -3.13 -7.57 15.35
N ILE A 16 -2.50 -8.06 16.42
CA ILE A 16 -3.22 -8.67 17.55
C ILE A 16 -4.11 -7.61 18.25
N GLY A 17 -3.59 -6.40 18.45
CA GLY A 17 -4.37 -5.29 19.01
C GLY A 17 -5.58 -4.95 18.13
N TYR A 18 -5.35 -4.82 16.83
CA TYR A 18 -6.37 -4.52 15.82
C TYR A 18 -7.47 -5.59 15.77
N THR A 19 -7.09 -6.88 15.72
CA THR A 19 -8.08 -7.97 15.71
C THR A 19 -8.92 -8.05 16.98
N GLN A 20 -8.39 -7.63 18.14
CA GLN A 20 -9.11 -7.65 19.41
C GLN A 20 -9.99 -6.41 19.64
N ASN A 21 -9.58 -5.24 19.14
CA ASN A 21 -10.23 -3.95 19.37
C ASN A 21 -10.16 -3.07 18.11
N PRO A 22 -10.78 -3.50 16.99
CA PRO A 22 -10.58 -2.87 15.68
C PRO A 22 -10.91 -1.37 15.67
N GLU A 23 -11.88 -0.93 16.47
CA GLU A 23 -12.31 0.46 16.56
C GLU A 23 -11.25 1.44 17.09
N ARG A 24 -10.11 0.92 17.58
CA ARG A 24 -9.01 1.72 18.14
C ARG A 24 -7.83 1.89 17.19
N PHE A 25 -7.87 1.27 16.02
CA PHE A 25 -6.78 1.25 15.06
C PHE A 25 -7.29 1.72 13.71
N ASP A 26 -6.35 2.09 12.85
CA ASP A 26 -6.64 2.48 11.47
C ASP A 26 -6.53 1.25 10.55
N ASP A 27 -7.57 1.00 9.77
CA ASP A 27 -7.67 -0.15 8.87
C ASP A 27 -6.59 -0.12 7.78
N ALA A 28 -6.24 1.07 7.26
CA ALA A 28 -5.21 1.20 6.25
C ALA A 28 -3.83 0.90 6.84
N LEU A 29 -3.55 1.36 8.07
CA LEU A 29 -2.29 1.01 8.75
C LEU A 29 -2.21 -0.49 9.05
N ALA A 30 -3.33 -1.12 9.42
CA ALA A 30 -3.39 -2.56 9.59
C ALA A 30 -3.10 -3.30 8.28
N PHE A 31 -3.69 -2.86 7.17
CA PHE A 31 -3.40 -3.39 5.83
C PHE A 31 -1.91 -3.26 5.46
N ALA A 32 -1.32 -2.10 5.70
CA ALA A 32 0.11 -1.88 5.45
C ALA A 32 0.97 -2.86 6.27
N TYR A 33 0.65 -3.07 7.54
CA TYR A 33 1.38 -4.02 8.36
C TYR A 33 1.17 -5.47 7.94
N GLU A 34 -0.05 -5.88 7.63
CA GLU A 34 -0.37 -7.23 7.14
C GLU A 34 0.48 -7.59 5.93
N ASN A 35 0.56 -6.66 4.97
CA ASN A 35 1.27 -6.85 3.70
C ASN A 35 2.74 -6.39 3.72
N ARG A 36 3.26 -6.00 4.90
CA ARG A 36 4.64 -5.49 5.08
C ARG A 36 4.98 -4.33 4.16
N LEU A 37 4.02 -3.45 3.94
CA LEU A 37 4.21 -2.20 3.20
C LEU A 37 4.86 -1.17 4.11
N ALA A 38 5.70 -0.33 3.52
CA ALA A 38 6.18 0.86 4.19
C ALA A 38 4.97 1.80 4.45
N PRO A 39 4.66 2.20 5.70
CA PRO A 39 3.43 2.93 6.02
C PRO A 39 3.54 4.44 5.68
N VAL A 40 3.68 4.75 4.38
CA VAL A 40 3.99 6.10 3.86
C VAL A 40 2.97 7.16 4.23
N PHE A 41 1.73 6.78 4.58
CA PHE A 41 0.68 7.73 4.99
C PHE A 41 0.57 7.93 6.51
N HIS A 42 1.16 7.05 7.32
CA HIS A 42 0.91 7.01 8.77
C HIS A 42 2.16 7.30 9.61
N GLU A 43 3.35 6.92 9.15
CA GLU A 43 4.59 7.07 9.93
C GLU A 43 5.54 8.16 9.38
N VAL A 44 4.98 9.16 8.70
CA VAL A 44 5.73 10.29 8.11
C VAL A 44 6.58 11.01 9.17
N ILE A 45 6.01 11.28 10.35
CA ILE A 45 6.67 12.00 11.44
C ILE A 45 7.93 11.29 11.93
N LEU A 46 7.93 9.95 11.99
CA LEU A 46 9.10 9.18 12.42
C LEU A 46 10.24 9.30 11.41
N ARG A 47 9.93 9.30 10.12
CA ARG A 47 10.92 9.47 9.05
C ARG A 47 11.51 10.87 9.03
N GLU A 48 10.67 11.89 9.19
CA GLU A 48 11.11 13.28 9.29
C GLU A 48 11.99 13.52 10.53
N THR A 49 11.66 12.89 11.66
CA THR A 49 12.38 13.07 12.93
C THR A 49 13.74 12.34 12.93
N HIS A 50 13.81 11.14 12.37
CA HIS A 50 15.01 10.30 12.43
C HIS A 50 15.85 10.33 11.15
N GLY A 51 15.38 11.02 10.10
CA GLY A 51 16.04 11.10 8.80
C GLY A 51 15.94 9.82 7.96
N GLU A 52 15.55 8.71 8.57
CA GLU A 52 15.39 7.41 7.92
C GLU A 52 14.40 6.53 8.70
N ASP A 53 13.71 5.65 7.98
CA ASP A 53 12.87 4.62 8.57
C ASP A 53 13.74 3.45 9.08
N PRO A 54 13.78 3.16 10.39
CA PRO A 54 14.62 2.10 10.93
C PRO A 54 14.21 0.70 10.43
N PHE A 55 13.01 0.54 9.88
CA PHE A 55 12.50 -0.74 9.37
C PHE A 55 12.50 -0.83 7.84
N LYS A 56 13.15 0.11 7.13
CA LYS A 56 13.18 0.14 5.65
C LYS A 56 13.54 -1.21 5.01
N ASP A 57 14.46 -1.97 5.62
CA ASP A 57 14.98 -3.24 5.10
C ASP A 57 14.14 -4.47 5.51
N ALA A 58 13.06 -4.24 6.26
CA ALA A 58 12.10 -5.26 6.71
C ALA A 58 10.81 -5.25 5.88
N TYR A 59 10.53 -4.19 5.13
CA TYR A 59 9.35 -4.09 4.27
C TYR A 59 9.47 -4.99 3.03
N ALA A 60 8.35 -5.56 2.62
CA ALA A 60 8.20 -6.23 1.33
C ALA A 60 8.09 -5.20 0.20
N VAL A 61 7.43 -4.06 0.47
CA VAL A 61 7.30 -2.94 -0.47
C VAL A 61 7.92 -1.70 0.15
N SER A 62 8.98 -1.18 -0.47
CA SER A 62 9.74 -0.05 0.07
C SER A 62 8.95 1.26 -0.08
N ALA A 63 9.27 2.22 0.79
CA ALA A 63 8.73 3.58 0.71
C ALA A 63 9.05 4.26 -0.63
N GLU A 64 10.26 4.01 -1.15
CA GLU A 64 10.73 4.57 -2.43
C GLU A 64 9.81 4.13 -3.57
N PHE A 65 9.56 2.82 -3.71
CA PHE A 65 8.67 2.30 -4.75
C PHE A 65 7.24 2.81 -4.59
N MET A 66 6.71 2.82 -3.36
CA MET A 66 5.35 3.31 -3.11
C MET A 66 5.22 4.79 -3.49
N ASN A 67 6.17 5.63 -3.08
CA ASN A 67 6.13 7.05 -3.42
C ASN A 67 6.27 7.26 -4.92
N GLU A 68 7.15 6.53 -5.62
CA GLU A 68 7.29 6.61 -7.08
C GLU A 68 5.97 6.30 -7.80
N VAL A 69 5.28 5.23 -7.38
CA VAL A 69 3.96 4.86 -7.89
C VAL A 69 2.91 5.93 -7.60
N LEU A 70 2.84 6.40 -6.35
CA LEU A 70 1.83 7.36 -5.90
C LEU A 70 2.03 8.72 -6.56
N ASP A 71 3.27 9.18 -6.72
CA ASP A 71 3.60 10.45 -7.37
C ASP A 71 3.24 10.40 -8.86
N TYR A 72 3.54 9.28 -9.54
CA TYR A 72 3.12 9.08 -10.93
C TYR A 72 1.61 9.11 -11.07
N ILE A 73 0.89 8.38 -10.20
CA ILE A 73 -0.58 8.34 -10.22
C ILE A 73 -1.16 9.74 -9.95
N ASP A 74 -0.65 10.48 -8.96
CA ASP A 74 -1.09 11.84 -8.65
C ASP A 74 -0.91 12.77 -9.85
N GLU A 75 0.24 12.72 -10.53
CA GLU A 75 0.50 13.53 -11.72
C GLU A 75 -0.52 13.25 -12.83
N ARG A 76 -0.75 11.98 -13.16
CA ARG A 76 -1.69 11.59 -14.22
C ARG A 76 -3.14 11.89 -13.87
N TRP A 77 -3.51 11.70 -12.60
CA TRP A 77 -4.84 12.02 -12.10
C TRP A 77 -5.11 13.53 -12.17
N ARG A 78 -4.17 14.36 -11.71
CA ARG A 78 -4.30 15.83 -11.78
C ARG A 78 -4.34 16.36 -13.20
N ASP A 79 -3.62 15.72 -14.11
CA ASP A 79 -3.64 16.03 -15.55
C ASP A 79 -4.83 15.43 -16.30
N LYS A 80 -5.69 14.65 -15.62
CA LYS A 80 -6.84 13.93 -16.20
C LYS A 80 -6.47 12.95 -17.32
N LYS A 81 -5.29 12.35 -17.24
CA LYS A 81 -4.77 11.32 -18.17
C LYS A 81 -5.19 9.93 -17.71
N PHE A 82 -6.49 9.71 -17.58
CA PHE A 82 -7.06 8.46 -17.06
C PHE A 82 -6.77 7.24 -17.95
N ASP A 83 -6.59 7.47 -19.24
CA ASP A 83 -6.17 6.44 -20.20
C ASP A 83 -4.76 5.89 -19.93
N GLU A 84 -3.91 6.64 -19.23
CA GLU A 84 -2.57 6.20 -18.81
C GLU A 84 -2.56 5.52 -17.42
N LEU A 85 -3.72 5.45 -16.74
CA LEU A 85 -3.85 4.91 -15.39
C LEU A 85 -4.34 3.46 -15.35
N GLY A 86 -4.64 2.84 -16.49
CA GLY A 86 -4.99 1.43 -16.56
C GLY A 86 -3.94 0.54 -15.89
N PHE A 87 -4.36 -0.50 -15.18
CA PHE A 87 -3.42 -1.32 -14.40
C PHE A 87 -2.28 -1.89 -15.25
N TYR A 88 -2.56 -2.36 -16.48
CA TYR A 88 -1.49 -2.84 -17.38
C TYR A 88 -0.55 -1.72 -17.86
N ASP A 89 -1.04 -0.50 -17.96
CA ASP A 89 -0.22 0.67 -18.33
C ASP A 89 0.72 1.04 -17.17
N LEU A 90 0.20 1.03 -15.93
CA LEU A 90 0.99 1.16 -14.70
C LEU A 90 2.00 0.02 -14.55
N GLU A 91 1.59 -1.23 -14.75
CA GLU A 91 2.48 -2.40 -14.70
C GLU A 91 3.60 -2.28 -15.73
N SER A 92 3.26 -1.83 -16.96
CA SER A 92 4.25 -1.59 -18.02
C SER A 92 5.24 -0.48 -17.64
N HIS A 93 4.78 0.57 -16.97
CA HIS A 93 5.63 1.67 -16.51
C HIS A 93 6.63 1.24 -15.43
N PHE A 94 6.19 0.46 -14.43
CA PHE A 94 6.97 0.13 -13.23
C PHE A 94 7.76 -1.17 -13.29
N GLY A 95 8.07 -1.69 -14.48
CA GLY A 95 8.97 -2.83 -14.66
C GLY A 95 8.43 -3.99 -15.49
N GLY A 96 7.22 -3.85 -16.04
CA GLY A 96 6.62 -4.82 -16.95
C GLY A 96 6.02 -6.05 -16.27
N HIS A 97 5.46 -6.94 -17.09
CA HIS A 97 4.65 -8.06 -16.65
C HIS A 97 5.38 -8.95 -15.61
N HIS A 98 4.75 -9.13 -14.43
CA HIS A 98 5.14 -9.99 -13.30
C HIS A 98 6.23 -9.49 -12.33
N ALA A 99 7.03 -8.46 -12.64
CA ALA A 99 8.14 -8.10 -11.75
C ALA A 99 7.69 -7.45 -10.44
N LYS A 100 6.61 -6.65 -10.50
CA LYS A 100 6.16 -5.77 -9.40
C LYS A 100 4.64 -5.73 -9.22
N ARG A 101 3.93 -6.72 -9.76
CA ARG A 101 2.46 -6.72 -9.80
C ARG A 101 1.83 -6.65 -8.41
N ILE A 102 2.28 -7.50 -7.49
CA ILE A 102 1.71 -7.54 -6.13
C ILE A 102 2.03 -6.25 -5.38
N GLU A 103 3.27 -5.77 -5.50
CA GLU A 103 3.67 -4.50 -4.89
C GLU A 103 2.85 -3.32 -5.42
N LEU A 104 2.55 -3.30 -6.72
CA LEU A 104 1.71 -2.28 -7.35
C LEU A 104 0.26 -2.36 -6.84
N ILE A 105 -0.36 -3.56 -6.84
CA ILE A 105 -1.72 -3.77 -6.31
C ILE A 105 -1.80 -3.25 -4.88
N HIS A 106 -0.93 -3.73 -3.99
CA HIS A 106 -0.96 -3.35 -2.57
C HIS A 106 -0.70 -1.86 -2.37
N THR A 107 0.12 -1.21 -3.19
CA THR A 107 0.35 0.23 -3.11
C THR A 107 -0.92 1.01 -3.45
N ILE A 108 -1.61 0.62 -4.53
CA ILE A 108 -2.85 1.28 -4.97
C ILE A 108 -3.99 1.01 -3.98
N GLU A 109 -4.10 -0.21 -3.47
CA GLU A 109 -5.10 -0.62 -2.48
C GLU A 109 -4.91 0.13 -1.15
N TYR A 110 -3.67 0.24 -0.67
CA TYR A 110 -3.38 1.04 0.52
C TYR A 110 -3.81 2.50 0.35
N ALA A 111 -3.59 3.09 -0.83
CA ALA A 111 -4.07 4.44 -1.14
C ALA A 111 -5.61 4.52 -1.18
N ARG A 112 -6.28 3.47 -1.67
CA ARG A 112 -7.76 3.37 -1.71
C ARG A 112 -8.37 3.28 -0.33
N ILE A 113 -7.85 2.39 0.52
CA ILE A 113 -8.31 2.25 1.91
C ILE A 113 -8.08 3.56 2.70
N THR A 114 -6.97 4.27 2.42
CA THR A 114 -6.68 5.57 3.04
C THR A 114 -7.55 6.72 2.47
N GLY A 115 -8.30 6.49 1.39
CA GLY A 115 -9.17 7.51 0.76
C GLY A 115 -8.39 8.64 0.05
N ARG A 116 -7.27 8.32 -0.59
CA ARG A 116 -6.38 9.33 -1.21
C ARG A 116 -6.86 9.86 -2.56
N PHE A 117 -7.52 9.04 -3.37
CA PHE A 117 -8.00 9.39 -4.71
C PHE A 117 -9.51 9.18 -4.83
N ASP A 118 -10.11 9.64 -5.92
CA ASP A 118 -11.54 9.50 -6.20
C ASP A 118 -11.87 8.22 -7.01
N ASP A 119 -13.17 7.92 -7.11
CA ASP A 119 -13.65 6.74 -7.84
C ASP A 119 -13.29 6.79 -9.33
N ASP A 120 -13.15 7.98 -9.93
CA ASP A 120 -12.75 8.12 -11.34
C ASP A 120 -11.35 7.54 -11.59
N LEU A 121 -10.41 7.76 -10.66
CA LEU A 121 -9.09 7.13 -10.70
C LEU A 121 -9.19 5.61 -10.62
N TYR A 122 -9.91 5.08 -9.63
CA TYR A 122 -9.97 3.62 -9.43
C TYR A 122 -10.70 2.92 -10.59
N ASN A 123 -11.75 3.54 -11.12
CA ASN A 123 -12.42 3.06 -12.34
C ASN A 123 -11.46 3.01 -13.54
N ALA A 124 -10.57 4.00 -13.67
CA ALA A 124 -9.56 4.01 -14.72
C ALA A 124 -8.55 2.86 -14.55
N VAL A 125 -8.06 2.65 -13.32
CA VAL A 125 -7.14 1.53 -12.99
C VAL A 125 -7.77 0.18 -13.33
N GLU A 126 -9.01 -0.04 -12.92
CA GLU A 126 -9.74 -1.30 -13.12
C GLU A 126 -10.17 -1.53 -14.59
N SER A 127 -10.31 -0.46 -15.39
CA SER A 127 -10.78 -0.56 -16.78
C SER A 127 -9.87 -1.38 -17.71
N ASN A 128 -8.58 -1.49 -17.37
CA ASN A 128 -7.57 -2.23 -18.12
C ASN A 128 -6.72 -3.09 -17.17
N ALA A 129 -7.37 -4.02 -16.47
CA ALA A 129 -6.78 -4.80 -15.40
C ALA A 129 -6.85 -6.33 -15.61
N PRO A 130 -5.88 -7.09 -15.06
CA PRO A 130 -6.04 -8.53 -14.87
C PRO A 130 -7.16 -8.81 -13.84
N SER A 131 -7.66 -10.04 -13.82
CA SER A 131 -8.69 -10.46 -12.86
C SER A 131 -8.34 -10.17 -11.40
N GLU A 132 -7.05 -10.23 -11.07
CA GLU A 132 -6.49 -9.98 -9.74
C GLU A 132 -6.49 -8.51 -9.33
N ALA A 133 -6.64 -7.58 -10.28
CA ALA A 133 -6.76 -6.14 -10.02
C ALA A 133 -8.18 -5.61 -10.27
N ASN A 134 -9.15 -6.49 -10.57
CA ASN A 134 -10.59 -6.17 -10.51
C ASN A 134 -11.12 -6.07 -9.06
N SER A 135 -10.24 -6.21 -8.06
CA SER A 135 -10.56 -6.20 -6.63
C SER A 135 -9.48 -5.44 -5.86
N ILE A 136 -9.17 -4.21 -6.29
CA ILE A 136 -8.43 -3.28 -5.42
C ILE A 136 -9.44 -2.88 -4.33
N ASP A 137 -9.39 -3.52 -3.17
CA ASP A 137 -10.44 -3.33 -2.19
C ASP A 137 -10.39 -1.90 -1.60
N SER A 138 -11.58 -1.33 -1.39
CA SER A 138 -11.72 -0.01 -0.75
C SER A 138 -11.74 -0.09 0.76
N THR A 139 -11.70 -1.29 1.33
CA THR A 139 -11.86 -1.55 2.75
C THR A 139 -10.97 -2.69 3.19
N PHE A 140 -10.45 -2.61 4.41
CA PHE A 140 -9.78 -3.70 5.10
C PHE A 140 -10.38 -3.83 6.50
N SER A 141 -10.49 -5.04 7.02
CA SER A 141 -11.11 -5.28 8.33
C SER A 141 -10.28 -6.26 9.16
N ALA A 142 -10.59 -6.35 10.46
CA ALA A 142 -9.96 -7.32 11.35
C ALA A 142 -10.13 -8.79 10.90
N ASN A 143 -11.16 -9.11 10.11
CA ASN A 143 -11.38 -10.46 9.60
C ASN A 143 -10.42 -10.85 8.48
N ASP A 144 -9.77 -9.87 7.86
CA ASP A 144 -8.88 -10.05 6.71
C ASP A 144 -7.42 -10.30 7.16
N VAL A 145 -7.13 -10.14 8.46
CA VAL A 145 -5.80 -10.36 9.05
C VAL A 145 -5.47 -11.85 9.11
N ASN A 146 -4.28 -12.23 8.63
CA ASN A 146 -3.81 -13.60 8.58
C ASN A 146 -2.41 -13.77 9.20
N PHE A 147 -2.33 -14.53 10.30
CA PHE A 147 -1.08 -14.77 11.04
C PHE A 147 -0.22 -15.92 10.47
N ASN A 148 -0.22 -16.09 9.14
CA ASN A 148 0.60 -17.10 8.46
C ASN A 148 2.10 -16.72 8.41
#